data_AF-A0A813DCJ5-F1
#
_entry.id   AF-A0A813DCJ5-F1
#
_cell.length_a   1.000
_cell.length_b   1.000
_cell.length_c   1.000
_cell.angle_alpha   90.00
_cell.angle_beta   90.00
_cell.angle_gamma   90.00
#
_symmetry.space_group_name_H-M   'P 1'
#
loop_
_entity.id
_entity.type
_entity.pdbx_description
1 polymer ?
#
loop_
_entity_poly.entity_id
_entity_poly.type
_entity_poly.pdbx_seq_one_letter_code
_entity_poly.pdbx_strand_id
1 'polypeptide(L)'
;MMSYGIGMLFLCVTLACGQGRGPGTATSEAETSDLDSAGIRQLADANFTEDLAPVPPSAALDATALVTSRVFPVCTGAGTLPSPPAKVCFVGPEFGVTLSAVLEMVQEGAGNLSFVLSWGKVKARCPDLAFTHQGQILSMDEAALDLCLPETVKLGNVRYCSDQNNILLEFSKPISLFAYLPIAACASVPSAESLIQSFDRPCTSNFEDCLDRGCTGDNALAEGTPICFATSRFAMSLRAIVKANTEGEANVTFSLNWFSVDVNCSSSLKQMGQDLVLDKEALNTCLPAIVQINWMKYCPDQGDILLVLSKPATMPVYLSSVRCSDAGLVAPSSAALPPGSNEKDCSGERILGQNSPGAEVCYAGAMMRLRIWAEINMNSTTGEGKAALEVSYTVRFHRCEAMSVTQAGQMLMFDPVALKACLRNFRVLSATYCPDQDRVMLTVKIRKPAPAAFPLERVTCPSQRRLTAPVLI
;
A
#
# COMPACT_ATOMS: atom_id res chain seq x y z
N MET A 1 73.01 39.14 -8.54
CA MET A 1 72.54 39.12 -9.94
C MET A 1 71.06 39.42 -9.93
N MET A 2 70.72 40.57 -10.53
CA MET A 2 69.44 41.09 -11.08
C MET A 2 68.09 40.51 -10.61
N SER A 3 66.99 41.25 -10.47
CA SER A 3 66.63 42.67 -10.35
C SER A 3 65.14 42.77 -10.74
N TYR A 4 64.30 43.42 -9.92
CA TYR A 4 63.11 44.25 -10.23
C TYR A 4 61.99 43.74 -11.17
N GLY A 5 60.71 44.13 -11.03
CA GLY A 5 60.05 45.20 -10.27
C GLY A 5 58.54 44.88 -10.06
N ILE A 6 57.92 45.39 -8.99
CA ILE A 6 57.23 46.70 -8.85
C ILE A 6 55.88 46.76 -9.60
N GLY A 7 54.82 47.00 -8.81
CA GLY A 7 53.49 47.44 -9.27
C GLY A 7 52.52 47.68 -8.10
N MET A 8 52.76 48.75 -7.33
CA MET A 8 51.82 49.33 -6.36
C MET A 8 50.63 50.02 -7.06
N LEU A 9 49.45 50.06 -6.42
CA LEU A 9 48.71 51.27 -6.02
C LEU A 9 47.45 50.86 -5.22
N PHE A 10 47.38 51.13 -3.92
CA PHE A 10 46.70 52.28 -3.26
C PHE A 10 45.17 52.36 -3.48
N LEU A 11 44.38 52.19 -2.41
CA LEU A 11 43.87 53.33 -1.63
C LEU A 11 43.29 52.86 -0.28
N CYS A 12 43.60 53.62 0.76
CA CYS A 12 43.08 53.54 2.12
C CYS A 12 42.32 54.85 2.43
N VAL A 13 41.85 55.03 3.67
CA VAL A 13 41.21 56.21 4.32
C VAL A 13 39.68 56.05 4.47
N THR A 14 39.17 55.50 5.59
CA THR A 14 38.86 56.10 6.92
C THR A 14 37.75 57.17 6.94
N LEU A 15 36.68 56.98 7.75
CA LEU A 15 36.43 57.67 9.04
C LEU A 15 34.94 57.71 9.45
N ALA A 16 34.75 57.57 10.78
CA ALA A 16 33.86 58.34 11.67
C ALA A 16 32.35 58.02 11.82
N CYS A 17 32.04 57.54 13.03
CA CYS A 17 31.07 58.04 14.04
C CYS A 17 29.69 58.57 13.63
N GLY A 18 28.66 58.04 14.31
CA GLY A 18 27.37 58.73 14.49
C GLY A 18 26.47 58.03 15.51
N GLN A 19 26.55 58.44 16.78
CA GLN A 19 25.50 58.21 17.78
C GLN A 19 24.25 59.02 17.41
N GLY A 20 23.06 58.42 17.53
CA GLY A 20 21.78 59.10 17.41
C GLY A 20 20.77 58.53 18.42
N ARG A 21 20.50 59.32 19.46
CA ARG A 21 19.56 59.10 20.56
C ARG A 21 18.32 59.97 20.25
N GLY A 22 17.10 59.47 20.39
CA GLY A 22 15.89 60.29 20.20
C GLY A 22 14.57 59.56 20.47
N PRO A 23 13.75 60.00 21.46
CA PRO A 23 12.50 59.36 21.90
C PRO A 23 11.22 60.11 21.46
N GLY A 24 10.05 59.48 21.64
CA GLY A 24 8.71 60.12 21.67
C GLY A 24 7.60 59.09 21.43
N THR A 25 6.79 58.68 22.42
CA THR A 25 5.51 59.29 22.88
C THR A 25 4.47 59.47 21.76
N ALA A 26 3.18 59.23 21.87
CA ALA A 26 2.22 58.67 22.83
C ALA A 26 0.84 58.80 22.14
N THR A 27 -0.15 57.96 22.47
CA THR A 27 -1.63 58.17 22.42
C THR A 27 -2.29 56.77 22.55
N SER A 28 -2.89 56.41 23.70
CA SER A 28 -4.33 56.56 24.07
C SER A 28 -5.25 56.06 22.95
N GLU A 29 -6.12 55.06 23.15
CA GLU A 29 -7.32 55.15 23.99
C GLU A 29 -7.74 53.79 24.58
N ALA A 30 -8.42 53.88 25.72
CA ALA A 30 -9.06 52.81 26.45
C ALA A 30 -10.55 52.74 26.09
N GLU A 31 -11.14 51.54 26.09
CA GLU A 31 -12.56 51.38 26.38
C GLU A 31 -12.79 50.06 27.13
N THR A 32 -13.43 50.21 28.30
CA THR A 32 -13.90 49.19 29.23
C THR A 32 -15.42 49.31 29.32
N SER A 33 -16.15 48.20 29.34
CA SER A 33 -17.44 48.02 30.04
C SER A 33 -17.78 46.52 30.01
N ASP A 34 -17.83 45.85 31.16
CA ASP A 34 -18.95 45.76 32.11
C ASP A 34 -20.18 45.05 31.55
N LEU A 35 -20.46 43.86 32.08
CA LEU A 35 -21.81 43.33 32.19
C LEU A 35 -21.92 42.44 33.44
N ASP A 36 -22.77 42.93 34.33
CA ASP A 36 -23.03 42.53 35.70
C ASP A 36 -23.77 41.20 35.87
N SER A 37 -23.59 40.67 37.08
CA SER A 37 -24.38 39.62 37.72
C SER A 37 -25.52 40.24 38.55
N ALA A 38 -26.74 39.69 38.50
CA ALA A 38 -27.64 39.52 39.66
C ALA A 38 -29.01 38.95 39.28
N GLY A 39 -29.52 38.00 40.07
CA GLY A 39 -30.91 37.56 40.01
C GLY A 39 -31.24 36.34 40.86
N ILE A 40 -31.24 36.49 42.19
CA ILE A 40 -31.79 35.52 43.15
C ILE A 40 -33.26 35.84 43.42
N ARG A 41 -34.16 34.83 43.45
CA ARG A 41 -35.21 34.71 44.49
C ARG A 41 -35.89 33.34 44.54
N GLN A 42 -36.17 32.97 45.80
CA GLN A 42 -36.69 31.72 46.36
C GLN A 42 -38.19 31.50 46.14
N LEU A 43 -38.61 30.24 46.37
CA LEU A 43 -39.77 29.72 47.14
C LEU A 43 -39.84 28.21 46.80
N ALA A 44 -40.20 27.22 47.61
CA ALA A 44 -40.37 26.95 49.04
C ALA A 44 -41.05 25.56 49.11
N ASP A 45 -40.57 24.69 49.99
CA ASP A 45 -41.28 23.61 50.72
C ASP A 45 -42.21 22.60 50.01
N ALA A 46 -41.87 21.30 50.15
CA ALA A 46 -42.76 20.31 50.77
C ALA A 46 -41.99 19.05 51.20
N ASN A 47 -42.05 18.75 52.50
CA ASN A 47 -41.73 17.47 53.13
C ASN A 47 -42.67 16.37 52.66
N PHE A 48 -42.17 15.14 52.49
CA PHE A 48 -42.91 13.92 52.84
C PHE A 48 -41.92 12.77 53.10
N THR A 49 -41.85 12.34 54.36
CA THR A 49 -41.29 11.06 54.83
C THR A 49 -42.29 9.94 54.57
N GLU A 50 -41.84 8.77 54.08
CA GLU A 50 -42.25 7.44 54.59
C GLU A 50 -41.48 6.28 53.92
N ASP A 51 -41.60 5.13 54.58
CA ASP A 51 -40.73 3.95 54.68
C ASP A 51 -40.57 2.99 53.48
N LEU A 52 -39.39 2.34 53.49
CA LEU A 52 -39.06 0.93 53.19
C LEU A 52 -39.82 0.12 52.10
N ALA A 53 -39.09 -0.30 51.05
CA ALA A 53 -38.90 -1.72 50.66
C ALA A 53 -37.90 -1.85 49.46
N PRO A 54 -37.10 -2.94 49.35
CA PRO A 54 -36.08 -3.09 48.32
C PRO A 54 -36.60 -3.88 47.10
N VAL A 55 -36.34 -3.40 45.89
CA VAL A 55 -36.66 -4.05 44.60
C VAL A 55 -35.48 -3.85 43.62
N PRO A 56 -35.11 -4.83 42.76
CA PRO A 56 -33.74 -5.14 42.36
C PRO A 56 -33.20 -4.30 41.18
N PRO A 57 -31.87 -4.34 40.90
CA PRO A 57 -31.26 -3.47 39.92
C PRO A 57 -31.67 -3.85 38.49
N SER A 58 -32.44 -2.97 37.85
CA SER A 58 -32.59 -2.95 36.40
C SER A 58 -31.35 -2.31 35.79
N ALA A 59 -30.60 -3.10 35.04
CA ALA A 59 -29.46 -2.67 34.26
C ALA A 59 -29.87 -1.60 33.25
N ALA A 60 -29.51 -0.34 33.52
CA ALA A 60 -29.36 0.67 32.49
C ALA A 60 -28.12 0.29 31.67
N LEU A 61 -28.33 -0.25 30.47
CA LEU A 61 -27.26 -0.44 29.51
C LEU A 61 -26.88 0.94 28.96
N ASP A 62 -25.78 1.46 29.46
CA ASP A 62 -25.08 2.59 28.88
C ASP A 62 -24.67 2.26 27.45
N ALA A 63 -25.29 2.96 26.48
CA ALA A 63 -24.89 2.94 25.09
C ALA A 63 -23.67 3.85 24.91
N THR A 64 -22.51 3.42 25.41
CA THR A 64 -21.25 4.14 25.22
C THR A 64 -20.54 3.66 23.95
N ALA A 65 -20.45 4.58 22.99
CA ALA A 65 -19.41 4.70 21.96
C ALA A 65 -18.97 3.42 21.22
N LEU A 66 -19.62 3.17 20.08
CA LEU A 66 -19.10 2.35 19.00
C LEU A 66 -17.90 3.06 18.33
N VAL A 67 -16.73 3.02 18.96
CA VAL A 67 -15.48 3.47 18.33
C VAL A 67 -15.17 2.51 17.19
N THR A 68 -15.24 3.03 15.96
CA THR A 68 -14.88 2.33 14.73
C THR A 68 -13.39 2.00 14.73
N SER A 69 -13.02 0.82 15.24
CA SER A 69 -11.66 0.30 15.16
C SER A 69 -11.34 -0.04 13.70
N ARG A 70 -10.57 0.83 13.04
CA ARG A 70 -9.70 0.42 11.94
C ARG A 70 -8.67 -0.51 12.59
N VAL A 71 -8.69 -1.80 12.23
CA VAL A 71 -7.70 -2.76 12.75
C VAL A 71 -6.40 -2.49 12.00
N PHE A 72 -5.67 -1.49 12.48
CA PHE A 72 -4.31 -1.25 12.08
C PHE A 72 -3.45 -2.45 12.48
N PRO A 73 -2.36 -2.72 11.73
CA PRO A 73 -1.35 -3.66 12.19
C PRO A 73 -0.93 -3.33 13.62
N VAL A 74 -1.29 -4.20 14.57
CA VAL A 74 -0.99 -3.98 15.98
C VAL A 74 0.44 -4.42 16.20
N CYS A 75 1.31 -3.44 16.42
CA CYS A 75 2.62 -3.66 17.00
C CYS A 75 2.42 -4.23 18.42
N THR A 76 3.03 -5.38 18.72
CA THR A 76 2.93 -6.02 20.03
C THR A 76 4.29 -5.98 20.73
N GLY A 77 4.33 -6.45 21.97
CA GLY A 77 5.53 -6.41 22.82
C GLY A 77 5.62 -5.15 23.68
N ALA A 78 6.00 -5.36 24.95
CA ALA A 78 6.37 -4.32 25.91
C ALA A 78 7.90 -4.33 26.17
N GLY A 79 8.65 -5.05 25.34
CA GLY A 79 10.10 -5.15 25.46
C GLY A 79 10.77 -3.82 25.17
N THR A 80 11.81 -3.53 25.94
CA THR A 80 12.69 -2.39 25.74
C THR A 80 13.50 -2.55 24.46
N LEU A 81 13.99 -1.43 23.93
CA LEU A 81 15.00 -1.47 22.88
C LEU A 81 16.25 -2.22 23.38
N PRO A 82 17.03 -2.82 22.46
CA PRO A 82 18.31 -3.44 22.80
C PRO A 82 19.20 -2.46 23.58
N SER A 83 19.86 -2.92 24.65
CA SER A 83 20.69 -2.07 25.49
C SER A 83 21.87 -1.47 24.69
N PRO A 84 22.15 -0.16 24.84
CA PRO A 84 23.27 0.48 24.16
C PRO A 84 24.64 -0.06 24.63
N PRO A 85 25.69 0.03 23.80
CA PRO A 85 25.66 0.40 22.38
C PRO A 85 25.15 -0.79 21.55
N ALA A 86 24.04 -0.58 20.84
CA ALA A 86 23.45 -1.60 19.98
C ALA A 86 23.11 -0.98 18.63
N LYS A 87 23.53 -1.67 17.58
CA LYS A 87 23.17 -1.37 16.20
C LYS A 87 22.30 -2.48 15.66
N VAL A 88 21.08 -2.14 15.29
CA VAL A 88 20.10 -3.08 14.73
C VAL A 88 19.67 -2.59 13.37
N CYS A 89 19.62 -3.50 12.41
CA CYS A 89 19.24 -3.17 11.07
C CYS A 89 17.97 -3.90 10.67
N PHE A 90 17.16 -3.24 9.85
CA PHE A 90 15.88 -3.73 9.36
C PHE A 90 15.84 -3.54 7.85
N VAL A 91 15.37 -4.56 7.13
CA VAL A 91 15.20 -4.48 5.67
C VAL A 91 13.95 -5.24 5.28
N GLY A 92 13.13 -4.61 4.44
CA GLY A 92 11.94 -5.26 3.91
C GLY A 92 11.56 -4.69 2.54
N PRO A 93 11.20 -5.55 1.57
CA PRO A 93 10.51 -5.11 0.38
C PRO A 93 9.04 -4.89 0.72
N GLU A 94 8.61 -3.63 0.80
CA GLU A 94 7.20 -3.29 1.02
C GLU A 94 6.72 -2.40 -0.10
N PHE A 95 5.57 -2.71 -0.68
CA PHE A 95 4.98 -1.95 -1.80
C PHE A 95 5.89 -1.80 -3.03
N GLY A 96 6.86 -2.71 -3.19
CA GLY A 96 7.85 -2.63 -4.26
C GLY A 96 8.90 -1.53 -4.08
N VAL A 97 9.03 -1.08 -2.83
CA VAL A 97 10.04 -0.20 -2.28
C VAL A 97 10.96 -1.07 -1.46
N THR A 98 12.26 -0.92 -1.64
CA THR A 98 13.20 -1.46 -0.65
C THR A 98 13.35 -0.40 0.42
N LEU A 99 12.87 -0.74 1.61
CA LEU A 99 13.04 0.09 2.79
C LEU A 99 14.08 -0.56 3.67
N SER A 100 15.08 0.23 4.06
CA SER A 100 16.06 -0.18 5.05
C SER A 100 16.15 0.86 6.15
N ALA A 101 16.18 0.40 7.39
CA ALA A 101 16.36 1.23 8.56
C ALA A 101 17.51 0.67 9.40
N VAL A 102 18.32 1.57 9.94
CA VAL A 102 19.43 1.29 10.84
C VAL A 102 19.15 2.06 12.11
N LEU A 103 18.89 1.33 13.18
CA LEU A 103 18.64 1.85 14.51
C LEU A 103 19.93 1.73 15.32
N GLU A 104 20.45 2.86 15.78
CA GLU A 104 21.66 2.94 16.59
C GLU A 104 21.33 3.56 17.94
N MET A 105 21.46 2.76 19.01
CA MET A 105 21.18 3.19 20.37
C MET A 105 22.37 3.93 20.95
N VAL A 106 22.17 5.20 21.31
CA VAL A 106 23.21 6.05 21.92
C VAL A 106 23.13 5.97 23.45
N GLN A 107 21.92 5.95 24.00
CA GLN A 107 21.64 5.81 25.43
C GLN A 107 20.32 5.07 25.65
N GLU A 108 19.97 4.75 26.89
CA GLU A 108 18.71 4.07 27.17
C GLU A 108 17.52 4.96 26.74
N GLY A 109 16.68 4.41 25.86
CA GLY A 109 15.49 5.11 25.36
C GLY A 109 15.75 6.22 24.32
N ALA A 110 16.98 6.44 23.86
CA ALA A 110 17.26 7.40 22.79
C ALA A 110 18.41 6.97 21.89
N GLY A 111 18.36 7.38 20.63
CA GLY A 111 19.37 7.02 19.65
C GLY A 111 19.17 7.73 18.33
N ASN A 112 19.80 7.18 17.30
CA ASN A 112 19.71 7.66 15.92
C ASN A 112 19.06 6.61 15.04
N LEU A 113 18.12 7.04 14.20
CA LEU A 113 17.50 6.23 13.17
C LEU A 113 17.97 6.76 11.81
N SER A 114 18.73 5.94 11.10
CA SER A 114 19.06 6.18 9.71
C SER A 114 18.12 5.34 8.84
N PHE A 115 17.44 5.93 7.87
CA PHE A 115 16.67 5.16 6.90
C PHE A 115 16.99 5.53 5.46
N VAL A 116 16.86 4.52 4.61
CA VAL A 116 16.93 4.66 3.16
C VAL A 116 15.66 4.09 2.56
N LEU A 117 15.01 4.90 1.74
CA LEU A 117 13.88 4.47 0.93
C LEU A 117 14.35 4.38 -0.51
N SER A 118 14.08 3.26 -1.17
CA SER A 118 14.39 3.04 -2.58
C SER A 118 13.11 2.65 -3.32
N TRP A 119 12.53 3.59 -4.05
CA TRP A 119 11.40 3.43 -4.96
C TRP A 119 11.89 3.34 -6.41
N GLY A 120 12.20 2.14 -6.89
CA GLY A 120 12.81 1.98 -8.21
C GLY A 120 14.13 2.75 -8.26
N LYS A 121 14.20 3.80 -9.08
CA LYS A 121 15.37 4.69 -9.22
C LYS A 121 15.36 5.90 -8.29
N VAL A 122 14.23 6.20 -7.65
CA VAL A 122 14.15 7.26 -6.64
C VAL A 122 14.67 6.71 -5.32
N LYS A 123 15.68 7.37 -4.76
CA LYS A 123 16.22 7.04 -3.44
C LYS A 123 16.17 8.27 -2.54
N ALA A 124 15.65 8.10 -1.33
CA ALA A 124 15.68 9.10 -0.28
C ALA A 124 16.46 8.57 0.91
N ARG A 125 17.25 9.43 1.56
CA ARG A 125 18.02 9.09 2.74
C ARG A 125 17.74 10.13 3.81
N CYS A 126 17.42 9.64 4.99
CA CYS A 126 17.44 10.43 6.21
C CYS A 126 18.50 9.86 7.13
N PRO A 127 19.69 10.47 7.18
CA PRO A 127 20.74 10.06 8.08
C PRO A 127 20.44 10.53 9.51
N ASP A 128 20.77 9.68 10.47
CA ASP A 128 21.02 10.03 11.86
C ASP A 128 19.93 10.88 12.51
N LEU A 129 18.66 10.52 12.25
CA LEU A 129 17.53 11.19 12.87
C LEU A 129 17.48 10.81 14.33
N ALA A 130 17.69 11.80 15.20
CA ALA A 130 17.54 11.62 16.63
C ALA A 130 16.10 11.17 16.94
N PHE A 131 15.97 10.12 17.74
CA PHE A 131 14.69 9.65 18.22
C PHE A 131 14.68 9.49 19.75
N THR A 132 13.48 9.57 20.31
CA THR A 132 13.18 9.15 21.68
C THR A 132 12.19 7.98 21.65
N HIS A 133 12.37 7.03 22.56
CA HIS A 133 11.56 5.81 22.62
C HIS A 133 10.62 5.84 23.82
N GLN A 134 9.32 5.74 23.55
CA GLN A 134 8.29 5.61 24.58
C GLN A 134 7.34 4.45 24.24
N GLY A 135 7.39 3.40 25.06
CA GLY A 135 6.60 2.19 24.84
C GLY A 135 7.05 1.45 23.58
N GLN A 136 6.31 1.61 22.49
CA GLN A 136 6.67 1.08 21.16
C GLN A 136 7.01 2.19 20.17
N ILE A 137 6.77 3.45 20.52
CA ILE A 137 6.82 4.57 19.58
C ILE A 137 8.24 5.13 19.58
N LEU A 138 8.79 5.30 18.38
CA LEU A 138 10.03 6.03 18.12
C LEU A 138 9.65 7.43 17.62
N SER A 139 9.69 8.41 18.51
CA SER A 139 9.35 9.80 18.23
C SER A 139 10.57 10.53 17.67
N MET A 140 10.41 11.15 16.50
CA MET A 140 11.43 11.95 15.81
C MET A 140 10.86 13.34 15.52
N ASP A 141 11.73 14.30 15.24
CA ASP A 141 11.32 15.62 14.77
C ASP A 141 10.74 15.53 13.35
N GLU A 142 9.47 15.95 13.19
CA GLU A 142 8.79 15.96 11.88
C GLU A 142 9.50 16.89 10.89
N ALA A 143 10.06 18.02 11.36
CA ALA A 143 10.80 18.94 10.49
C ALA A 143 12.07 18.29 9.94
N ALA A 144 12.77 17.49 10.75
CA ALA A 144 13.94 16.73 10.31
C ALA A 144 13.58 15.65 9.28
N LEU A 145 12.43 15.00 9.43
CA LEU A 145 11.89 14.04 8.46
C LEU A 145 11.53 14.71 7.13
N ASP A 146 10.82 15.85 7.17
CA ASP A 146 10.38 16.59 5.99
C ASP A 146 11.58 17.16 5.20
N LEU A 147 12.74 17.39 5.84
CA LEU A 147 13.97 17.86 5.17
C LEU A 147 14.67 16.80 4.30
N CYS A 148 14.43 15.52 4.55
CA CYS A 148 15.18 14.43 3.94
C CYS A 148 14.31 13.41 3.20
N LEU A 149 12.99 13.43 3.45
CA LEU A 149 11.99 12.74 2.65
C LEU A 149 11.54 13.62 1.48
N PRO A 150 11.19 13.04 0.32
CA PRO A 150 10.51 13.78 -0.73
C PRO A 150 9.17 14.34 -0.23
N GLU A 151 8.77 15.53 -0.66
CA GLU A 151 7.51 16.18 -0.23
C GLU A 151 6.25 15.31 -0.43
N THR A 152 6.30 14.37 -1.36
CA THR A 152 5.22 13.42 -1.65
C THR A 152 5.07 12.31 -0.62
N VAL A 153 6.02 12.17 0.30
CA VAL A 153 6.10 11.11 1.31
C VAL A 153 6.10 11.75 2.69
N LYS A 154 5.09 11.43 3.50
CA LYS A 154 5.11 11.75 4.93
C LYS A 154 5.18 10.48 5.74
N LEU A 155 6.17 10.39 6.62
CA LEU A 155 6.26 9.35 7.63
C LEU A 155 5.46 9.83 8.86
N GLY A 156 4.43 9.07 9.23
CA GLY A 156 3.61 9.30 10.42
C GLY A 156 4.28 8.72 11.65
N ASN A 157 3.89 7.50 12.03
CA ASN A 157 4.45 6.83 13.21
C ASN A 157 5.55 5.83 12.82
N VAL A 158 6.59 5.79 13.63
CA VAL A 158 7.56 4.71 13.63
C VAL A 158 7.41 3.93 14.92
N ARG A 159 7.23 2.61 14.82
CA ARG A 159 7.06 1.75 15.99
C ARG A 159 8.01 0.57 15.97
N TYR A 160 8.63 0.27 17.11
CA TYR A 160 9.42 -0.93 17.30
C TYR A 160 8.57 -2.01 18.00
N CYS A 161 8.43 -3.17 17.37
CA CYS A 161 7.67 -4.29 17.91
C CYS A 161 8.64 -5.34 18.43
N SER A 162 8.94 -5.27 19.73
CA SER A 162 10.02 -6.03 20.37
C SER A 162 9.80 -7.54 20.35
N ASP A 163 8.56 -8.02 20.46
CA ASP A 163 8.24 -9.45 20.38
C ASP A 163 8.29 -10.00 18.94
N GLN A 164 8.18 -9.13 17.95
CA GLN A 164 8.21 -9.46 16.53
C GLN A 164 9.57 -9.18 15.88
N ASN A 165 10.51 -8.57 16.61
CA ASN A 165 11.81 -8.14 16.11
C ASN A 165 11.71 -7.38 14.78
N ASN A 166 10.76 -6.45 14.68
CA ASN A 166 10.54 -5.66 13.48
C ASN A 166 10.30 -4.18 13.84
N ILE A 167 10.42 -3.33 12.82
CA ILE A 167 9.99 -1.94 12.88
C ILE A 167 8.82 -1.74 11.91
N LEU A 168 7.79 -1.07 12.40
CA LEU A 168 6.60 -0.72 11.65
C LEU A 168 6.68 0.77 11.29
N LEU A 169 6.74 1.06 10.00
CA LEU A 169 6.70 2.41 9.47
C LEU A 169 5.29 2.70 8.95
N GLU A 170 4.64 3.72 9.49
CA GLU A 170 3.37 4.24 8.99
C GLU A 170 3.65 5.45 8.10
N PHE A 171 3.37 5.33 6.81
CA PHE A 171 3.36 6.47 5.90
C PHE A 171 1.97 7.08 5.90
N SER A 172 1.85 8.39 6.12
CA SER A 172 0.57 9.11 6.14
C SER A 172 0.22 9.73 4.78
N LYS A 173 1.23 9.99 3.93
CA LYS A 173 1.08 10.40 2.53
C LYS A 173 1.93 9.53 1.62
N PRO A 174 1.46 9.22 0.39
CA PRO A 174 0.22 9.71 -0.21
C PRO A 174 -1.06 8.94 0.18
N ILE A 175 -0.89 7.73 0.69
CA ILE A 175 -1.93 6.89 1.26
C ILE A 175 -1.40 6.42 2.61
N SER A 176 -2.28 6.23 3.58
CA SER A 176 -1.94 5.53 4.82
C SER A 176 -1.45 4.10 4.54
N LEU A 177 -0.14 3.88 4.54
CA LEU A 177 0.51 2.60 4.27
C LEU A 177 1.36 2.19 5.47
N PHE A 178 1.44 0.88 5.69
CA PHE A 178 2.23 0.31 6.77
C PHE A 178 3.27 -0.63 6.18
N ALA A 179 4.54 -0.29 6.38
CA ALA A 179 5.66 -1.14 6.00
C ALA A 179 6.23 -1.86 7.23
N TYR A 180 6.35 -3.18 7.12
CA TYR A 180 6.99 -4.01 8.13
C TYR A 180 8.40 -4.35 7.71
N LEU A 181 9.37 -3.96 8.51
CA LEU A 181 10.77 -4.27 8.24
C LEU A 181 11.26 -5.25 9.32
N PRO A 182 11.44 -6.53 8.99
CA PRO A 182 12.04 -7.48 9.92
C PRO A 182 13.52 -7.14 10.16
N ILE A 183 14.04 -7.62 11.30
CA ILE A 183 15.47 -7.56 11.59
C ILE A 183 16.27 -8.23 10.46
N ALA A 184 17.41 -7.63 10.12
CA ALA A 184 18.34 -8.13 9.11
C ALA A 184 19.78 -7.96 9.60
N ALA A 185 20.69 -8.75 9.05
CA ALA A 185 22.11 -8.56 9.31
C ALA A 185 22.56 -7.20 8.78
N CYS A 186 23.22 -6.38 9.59
CA CYS A 186 23.65 -5.04 9.18
C CYS A 186 24.59 -5.04 7.96
N ALA A 187 25.34 -6.12 7.73
CA ALA A 187 26.16 -6.28 6.54
C ALA A 187 25.34 -6.42 5.23
N SER A 188 24.10 -6.87 5.32
CA SER A 188 23.17 -6.98 4.18
C SER A 188 22.42 -5.67 3.89
N VAL A 189 22.44 -4.74 4.84
CA VAL A 189 21.89 -3.40 4.64
C VAL A 189 22.95 -2.63 3.90
N PRO A 190 22.70 -2.21 2.66
CA PRO A 190 23.70 -1.46 1.93
C PRO A 190 24.03 -0.23 2.77
N SER A 191 25.32 0.01 3.02
CA SER A 191 25.70 1.20 3.78
C SER A 191 25.09 2.41 3.10
N ALA A 192 24.63 3.38 3.88
CA ALA A 192 24.01 4.56 3.31
C ALA A 192 24.99 5.30 2.37
N GLU A 193 26.32 5.18 2.56
CA GLU A 193 27.32 5.63 1.58
C GLU A 193 27.32 4.80 0.29
N SER A 194 27.27 3.47 0.36
CA SER A 194 27.34 2.61 -0.83
C SER A 194 26.16 2.80 -1.78
N LEU A 195 24.95 3.06 -1.24
CA LEU A 195 23.77 3.40 -2.04
C LEU A 195 23.86 4.77 -2.70
N ILE A 196 24.53 5.73 -2.07
CA ILE A 196 24.73 7.07 -2.61
C ILE A 196 25.85 7.08 -3.65
N GLN A 197 26.96 6.38 -3.42
CA GLN A 197 28.04 6.31 -4.40
C GLN A 197 27.61 5.64 -5.71
N SER A 198 26.55 4.82 -5.68
CA SER A 198 25.92 4.33 -6.89
C SER A 198 25.11 5.38 -7.69
N PHE A 199 24.97 6.61 -7.20
CA PHE A 199 24.22 7.71 -7.84
C PHE A 199 25.00 9.03 -7.81
N ASP A 200 25.30 9.58 -8.98
CA ASP A 200 26.19 10.76 -9.12
C ASP A 200 25.69 12.05 -8.46
N ARG A 201 24.39 12.21 -8.12
CA ARG A 201 23.87 13.41 -7.43
C ARG A 201 22.62 13.14 -6.57
N PRO A 202 22.58 13.59 -5.30
CA PRO A 202 21.38 13.54 -4.47
C PRO A 202 20.27 14.43 -5.03
N CYS A 203 19.06 14.00 -4.74
CA CYS A 203 17.80 14.61 -5.12
C CYS A 203 17.42 15.73 -4.16
N THR A 204 17.89 16.96 -4.40
CA THR A 204 17.76 18.04 -3.42
C THR A 204 16.72 19.12 -3.76
N SER A 205 16.14 19.15 -4.97
CA SER A 205 15.40 20.35 -5.41
C SER A 205 13.96 20.20 -5.91
N ASN A 206 13.43 19.01 -6.19
CA ASN A 206 11.99 18.72 -6.34
C ASN A 206 11.82 17.25 -6.73
N PHE A 207 10.70 16.62 -6.36
CA PHE A 207 10.45 15.21 -6.70
C PHE A 207 10.41 14.99 -8.22
N GLU A 208 9.88 15.94 -8.99
CA GLU A 208 9.80 15.86 -10.44
C GLU A 208 11.20 15.91 -11.10
N ASP A 209 12.10 16.77 -10.62
CA ASP A 209 13.50 16.82 -11.10
C ASP A 209 14.22 15.48 -10.94
N CYS A 210 13.89 14.75 -9.87
CA CYS A 210 14.46 13.44 -9.59
C CYS A 210 13.95 12.34 -10.52
N LEU A 211 12.69 12.45 -10.89
CA LEU A 211 12.07 11.55 -11.85
C LEU A 211 12.65 11.75 -13.24
N ASP A 212 12.85 13.01 -13.63
CA ASP A 212 13.46 13.34 -14.92
C ASP A 212 14.89 12.85 -15.04
N ARG A 213 15.71 12.99 -13.99
CA ARG A 213 17.09 12.47 -13.98
C ARG A 213 17.17 10.95 -13.99
N GLY A 214 16.12 10.27 -13.53
CA GLY A 214 16.07 8.81 -13.52
C GLY A 214 15.86 8.19 -14.91
N CYS A 215 15.46 8.98 -15.91
CA CYS A 215 15.12 8.53 -17.26
C CYS A 215 16.11 9.12 -18.28
N THR A 216 16.88 8.28 -18.96
CA THR A 216 17.94 8.70 -19.89
C THR A 216 17.74 8.12 -21.30
N GLY A 217 18.30 8.82 -22.30
CA GLY A 217 18.38 8.39 -23.69
C GLY A 217 17.53 9.22 -24.65
N ASP A 218 18.06 9.59 -25.82
CA ASP A 218 17.38 10.52 -26.73
C ASP A 218 16.63 9.83 -27.88
N ASN A 219 16.63 8.49 -27.90
CA ASN A 219 16.06 7.72 -28.99
C ASN A 219 14.53 7.69 -28.92
N ALA A 220 13.86 7.98 -30.04
CA ALA A 220 12.42 7.78 -30.15
C ALA A 220 12.05 6.29 -30.03
N LEU A 221 10.77 5.97 -29.79
CA LEU A 221 10.31 4.59 -29.91
C LEU A 221 10.50 4.14 -31.36
N ALA A 222 11.12 2.97 -31.55
CA ALA A 222 11.28 2.41 -32.89
C ALA A 222 9.89 2.13 -33.50
N GLU A 223 9.69 2.57 -34.75
CA GLU A 223 8.47 2.27 -35.49
C GLU A 223 8.30 0.76 -35.69
N GLY A 224 7.04 0.29 -35.63
CA GLY A 224 6.70 -1.08 -36.01
C GLY A 224 6.18 -1.96 -34.88
N THR A 225 6.99 -2.96 -34.48
CA THR A 225 6.55 -4.05 -33.59
C THR A 225 6.15 -3.51 -32.21
N PRO A 226 4.99 -3.91 -31.66
CA PRO A 226 4.59 -3.48 -30.32
C PRO A 226 5.64 -3.88 -29.28
N ILE A 227 5.98 -2.94 -28.40
CA ILE A 227 6.83 -3.17 -27.23
C ILE A 227 5.92 -3.29 -26.02
N CYS A 228 6.12 -4.35 -25.23
CA CYS A 228 5.36 -4.59 -24.03
C CYS A 228 6.19 -4.21 -22.80
N PHE A 229 5.55 -3.50 -21.88
CA PHE A 229 6.14 -3.13 -20.61
C PHE A 229 5.25 -3.66 -19.50
N ALA A 230 5.85 -4.10 -18.41
CA ALA A 230 5.12 -4.62 -17.26
C ALA A 230 5.77 -4.23 -15.95
N THR A 231 4.94 -4.11 -14.93
CA THR A 231 5.37 -3.98 -13.55
C THR A 231 4.34 -4.66 -12.64
N SER A 232 4.81 -5.17 -11.51
CA SER A 232 3.96 -5.69 -10.44
C SER A 232 4.34 -4.99 -9.15
N ARG A 233 3.56 -3.95 -8.81
CA ARG A 233 3.83 -3.07 -7.66
C ARG A 233 2.49 -2.71 -7.00
N PHE A 234 2.49 -2.44 -5.70
CA PHE A 234 1.28 -2.01 -4.96
C PHE A 234 0.05 -2.93 -5.05
N ALA A 235 0.26 -4.26 -5.18
CA ALA A 235 -0.81 -5.24 -5.44
C ALA A 235 -1.57 -5.00 -6.75
N MET A 236 -0.93 -4.32 -7.70
CA MET A 236 -1.40 -4.08 -9.05
C MET A 236 -0.41 -4.68 -10.02
N SER A 237 -0.89 -5.35 -11.07
CA SER A 237 -0.08 -5.54 -12.27
C SER A 237 -0.49 -4.45 -13.25
N LEU A 238 0.45 -3.60 -13.62
CA LEU A 238 0.25 -2.67 -14.71
C LEU A 238 1.08 -3.16 -15.89
N ARG A 239 0.42 -3.31 -17.02
CA ARG A 239 1.02 -3.67 -18.30
C ARG A 239 0.69 -2.59 -19.30
N ALA A 240 1.63 -2.26 -20.16
CA ALA A 240 1.43 -1.30 -21.23
C ALA A 240 1.97 -1.90 -22.53
N ILE A 241 1.15 -1.95 -23.57
CA ILE A 241 1.60 -2.25 -24.92
C ILE A 241 1.70 -0.92 -25.65
N VAL A 242 2.90 -0.55 -26.08
CA VAL A 242 3.12 0.65 -26.87
C VAL A 242 3.46 0.25 -28.29
N LYS A 243 2.68 0.75 -29.25
CA LYS A 243 2.91 0.56 -30.67
C LYS A 243 3.07 1.92 -31.34
N ALA A 244 4.28 2.24 -31.77
CA ALA A 244 4.56 3.45 -32.55
C ALA A 244 4.10 3.27 -34.01
N ASN A 245 3.42 4.29 -34.53
CA ASN A 245 2.98 4.41 -35.92
C ASN A 245 3.91 5.38 -36.68
N THR A 246 3.79 5.43 -38.01
CA THR A 246 4.72 6.11 -38.95
C THR A 246 4.67 7.65 -38.95
N GLU A 247 4.09 8.28 -37.93
CA GLU A 247 3.87 9.74 -37.89
C GLU A 247 4.19 10.36 -36.51
N GLY A 248 4.99 9.67 -35.67
CA GLY A 248 5.26 10.12 -34.29
C GLY A 248 4.05 9.95 -33.35
N GLU A 249 2.97 9.35 -33.85
CA GLU A 249 1.86 8.89 -33.05
C GLU A 249 2.10 7.47 -32.56
N ALA A 250 1.71 7.16 -31.34
CA ALA A 250 1.72 5.80 -30.82
C ALA A 250 0.33 5.45 -30.29
N ASN A 251 0.02 4.17 -30.24
CA ASN A 251 -1.13 3.66 -29.50
C ASN A 251 -0.60 2.94 -28.26
N VAL A 252 -1.08 3.34 -27.09
CA VAL A 252 -0.85 2.61 -25.85
C VAL A 252 -2.10 1.88 -25.43
N THR A 253 -1.96 0.60 -25.12
CA THR A 253 -2.98 -0.16 -24.41
C THR A 253 -2.46 -0.47 -23.02
N PHE A 254 -3.05 0.16 -22.02
CA PHE A 254 -2.83 -0.20 -20.63
C PHE A 254 -3.74 -1.35 -20.27
N SER A 255 -3.16 -2.40 -19.68
CA SER A 255 -3.90 -3.43 -18.97
C SER A 255 -3.54 -3.31 -17.51
N LEU A 256 -4.50 -2.84 -16.72
CA LEU A 256 -4.38 -2.71 -15.28
C LEU A 256 -5.13 -3.88 -14.66
N ASN A 257 -4.39 -4.85 -14.12
CA ASN A 257 -4.97 -5.82 -13.22
C ASN A 257 -4.91 -5.24 -11.81
N TRP A 258 -6.00 -4.61 -11.42
CA TRP A 258 -6.19 -4.10 -10.07
C TRP A 258 -7.28 -4.93 -9.41
N PHE A 259 -6.93 -5.67 -8.35
CA PHE A 259 -7.88 -6.49 -7.60
C PHE A 259 -8.70 -7.48 -8.46
N SER A 260 -8.07 -8.15 -9.44
CA SER A 260 -8.76 -9.07 -10.37
C SER A 260 -9.81 -8.39 -11.27
N VAL A 261 -9.79 -7.07 -11.33
CA VAL A 261 -10.45 -6.30 -12.37
C VAL A 261 -9.39 -5.95 -13.39
N ASP A 262 -9.44 -6.61 -14.55
CA ASP A 262 -8.67 -6.20 -15.71
C ASP A 262 -9.37 -5.01 -16.36
N VAL A 263 -8.72 -3.86 -16.29
CA VAL A 263 -9.13 -2.67 -17.01
C VAL A 263 -8.19 -2.50 -18.20
N ASN A 264 -8.75 -2.66 -19.39
CA ASN A 264 -8.03 -2.42 -20.64
C ASN A 264 -8.40 -1.05 -21.18
N CYS A 265 -7.41 -0.16 -21.25
CA CYS A 265 -7.57 1.20 -21.73
C CYS A 265 -6.63 1.45 -22.89
N SER A 266 -7.19 1.71 -24.07
CA SER A 266 -6.45 2.16 -25.23
C SER A 266 -6.54 3.66 -25.39
N SER A 267 -5.40 4.33 -25.59
CA SER A 267 -5.33 5.74 -25.94
C SER A 267 -4.31 5.94 -27.05
N SER A 268 -4.58 6.90 -27.93
CA SER A 268 -3.52 7.46 -28.77
C SER A 268 -2.58 8.31 -27.92
N LEU A 269 -1.34 8.41 -28.38
CA LEU A 269 -0.21 9.08 -27.77
C LEU A 269 0.50 9.89 -28.84
N LYS A 270 1.02 11.06 -28.46
CA LYS A 270 2.00 11.78 -29.28
C LYS A 270 3.36 11.70 -28.59
N GLN A 271 4.36 11.19 -29.31
CA GLN A 271 5.72 11.19 -28.79
C GLN A 271 6.39 12.54 -29.10
N MET A 272 6.84 13.24 -28.06
CA MET A 272 7.62 14.49 -28.16
C MET A 272 8.97 14.27 -27.47
N GLY A 273 9.94 13.75 -28.23
CA GLY A 273 11.21 13.30 -27.65
C GLY A 273 11.03 12.10 -26.72
N GLN A 274 11.41 12.24 -25.45
CA GLN A 274 11.18 11.22 -24.41
C GLN A 274 9.74 11.24 -23.87
N ASP A 275 9.04 12.37 -24.00
CA ASP A 275 7.72 12.54 -23.40
C ASP A 275 6.65 11.86 -24.25
N LEU A 276 5.85 11.03 -23.59
CA LEU A 276 4.69 10.38 -24.17
C LEU A 276 3.45 11.16 -23.74
N VAL A 277 3.03 12.10 -24.59
CA VAL A 277 1.88 12.96 -24.33
C VAL A 277 0.60 12.14 -24.52
N LEU A 278 -0.01 11.80 -23.39
CA LEU A 278 -1.29 11.08 -23.31
C LEU A 278 -2.46 12.04 -23.44
N ASP A 279 -3.52 11.59 -24.12
CA ASP A 279 -4.85 12.16 -23.92
C ASP A 279 -5.32 11.80 -22.51
N LYS A 280 -5.04 12.72 -21.56
CA LYS A 280 -5.37 12.52 -20.15
C LYS A 280 -6.87 12.32 -19.94
N GLU A 281 -7.73 12.91 -20.77
CA GLU A 281 -9.17 12.82 -20.60
C GLU A 281 -9.69 11.44 -21.02
N ALA A 282 -9.24 10.95 -22.17
CA ALA A 282 -9.56 9.59 -22.64
C ALA A 282 -9.08 8.53 -21.63
N LEU A 283 -7.86 8.69 -21.14
CA LEU A 283 -7.25 7.71 -20.23
C LEU A 283 -7.86 7.74 -18.83
N ASN A 284 -8.13 8.92 -18.27
CA ASN A 284 -8.76 9.05 -16.94
C ASN A 284 -10.24 8.65 -16.94
N THR A 285 -10.91 8.67 -18.10
CA THR A 285 -12.28 8.16 -18.23
C THR A 285 -12.31 6.63 -18.20
N CYS A 286 -11.27 5.99 -18.74
CA CYS A 286 -11.18 4.54 -18.80
C CYS A 286 -10.58 3.92 -17.52
N LEU A 287 -9.57 4.56 -16.93
CA LEU A 287 -8.96 4.05 -15.70
C LEU A 287 -9.85 4.30 -14.48
N PRO A 288 -9.79 3.44 -13.45
CA PRO A 288 -10.49 3.68 -12.20
C PRO A 288 -10.10 5.03 -11.60
N ALA A 289 -11.04 5.75 -10.98
CA ALA A 289 -10.78 7.10 -10.42
C ALA A 289 -9.62 7.19 -9.40
N ILE A 290 -9.20 6.06 -8.83
CA ILE A 290 -8.04 5.96 -7.94
C ILE A 290 -6.70 5.95 -8.68
N VAL A 291 -6.69 5.61 -9.97
CA VAL A 291 -5.52 5.64 -10.85
C VAL A 291 -5.70 6.77 -11.84
N GLN A 292 -5.04 7.88 -11.59
CA GLN A 292 -4.91 8.95 -12.58
C GLN A 292 -3.46 9.04 -13.01
N ILE A 293 -3.22 9.13 -14.30
CA ILE A 293 -1.87 9.28 -14.85
C ILE A 293 -1.62 10.77 -15.07
N ASN A 294 -0.54 11.29 -14.48
CA ASN A 294 -0.11 12.67 -14.68
C ASN A 294 0.61 12.80 -16.03
N TRP A 295 1.68 12.04 -16.20
CA TRP A 295 2.50 12.03 -17.41
C TRP A 295 3.22 10.69 -17.54
N MET A 296 3.75 10.45 -18.73
CA MET A 296 4.49 9.24 -19.06
C MET A 296 5.70 9.59 -19.91
N LYS A 297 6.82 8.94 -19.65
CA LYS A 297 8.09 9.18 -20.33
C LYS A 297 8.74 7.86 -20.71
N TYR A 298 9.24 7.76 -21.93
CA TYR A 298 10.01 6.62 -22.39
C TYR A 298 11.49 6.85 -22.07
N CYS A 299 12.17 5.84 -21.53
CA CYS A 299 13.58 5.88 -21.14
C CYS A 299 14.37 4.91 -22.03
N PRO A 300 14.86 5.35 -23.21
CA PRO A 300 15.36 4.46 -24.25
C PRO A 300 16.60 3.67 -23.85
N ASP A 301 17.54 4.28 -23.12
CA ASP A 301 18.77 3.61 -22.68
C ASP A 301 18.48 2.49 -21.66
N GLN A 302 17.30 2.56 -21.06
CA GLN A 302 16.89 1.70 -19.95
C GLN A 302 15.87 0.64 -20.41
N GLY A 303 15.26 0.83 -21.59
CA GLY A 303 14.15 -0.01 -22.03
C GLY A 303 12.96 0.03 -21.06
N ASP A 304 12.77 1.15 -20.37
CA ASP A 304 11.73 1.34 -19.37
C ASP A 304 10.75 2.44 -19.81
N ILE A 305 9.52 2.38 -19.31
CA ILE A 305 8.60 3.52 -19.29
C ILE A 305 8.48 4.00 -17.84
N LEU A 306 8.72 5.29 -17.62
CA LEU A 306 8.41 5.97 -16.38
C LEU A 306 6.99 6.54 -16.47
N LEU A 307 6.10 5.98 -15.66
CA LEU A 307 4.73 6.45 -15.51
C LEU A 307 4.59 7.20 -14.18
N VAL A 308 4.08 8.42 -14.19
CA VAL A 308 3.78 9.15 -12.95
C VAL A 308 2.29 9.20 -12.75
N LEU A 309 1.81 8.55 -11.70
CA LEU A 309 0.41 8.61 -11.29
C LEU A 309 0.17 9.89 -10.50
N SER A 310 -0.91 10.64 -10.75
CA SER A 310 -1.31 11.82 -9.97
C SER A 310 -2.24 11.49 -8.79
N LYS A 311 -2.94 10.35 -8.84
CA LYS A 311 -3.78 9.86 -7.73
C LYS A 311 -3.43 8.43 -7.35
N PRO A 312 -3.54 8.09 -6.05
CA PRO A 312 -3.94 8.96 -4.93
C PRO A 312 -2.88 10.00 -4.52
N ALA A 313 -1.64 9.90 -5.02
CA ALA A 313 -0.79 11.07 -5.25
C ALA A 313 0.27 10.79 -6.32
N THR A 314 1.12 11.80 -6.56
CA THR A 314 2.29 11.79 -7.43
C THR A 314 3.22 10.63 -7.09
N MET A 315 3.10 9.52 -7.82
CA MET A 315 3.87 8.31 -7.60
C MET A 315 4.48 7.79 -8.91
N PRO A 316 5.81 7.62 -8.99
CA PRO A 316 6.48 7.06 -10.14
C PRO A 316 6.36 5.55 -10.16
N VAL A 317 6.12 5.02 -11.34
CA VAL A 317 5.98 3.61 -11.61
C VAL A 317 6.82 3.32 -12.84
N TYR A 318 7.93 2.61 -12.63
CA TYR A 318 8.75 2.12 -13.73
C TYR A 318 8.15 0.80 -14.26
N LEU A 319 7.88 0.78 -15.55
CA LEU A 319 7.47 -0.39 -16.32
C LEU A 319 8.66 -0.85 -17.15
N SER A 320 9.14 -2.05 -16.88
CA SER A 320 10.28 -2.59 -17.61
C SER A 320 9.82 -3.35 -18.85
N SER A 321 10.60 -3.26 -19.92
CA SER A 321 10.36 -4.02 -21.15
C SER A 321 10.34 -5.52 -20.86
N VAL A 322 9.34 -6.18 -21.41
CA VAL A 322 9.11 -7.62 -21.32
C VAL A 322 8.69 -8.15 -22.69
N ARG A 323 8.87 -9.45 -22.92
CA ARG A 323 8.30 -10.07 -24.12
C ARG A 323 6.78 -10.02 -24.02
N CYS A 324 6.10 -9.64 -25.11
CA CYS A 324 4.64 -9.57 -25.11
C CYS A 324 3.95 -10.91 -24.78
N SER A 325 4.56 -12.03 -25.16
CA SER A 325 4.13 -13.38 -24.76
C SER A 325 4.09 -13.56 -23.24
N ASP A 326 5.13 -13.09 -22.56
CA ASP A 326 5.35 -13.28 -21.13
C ASP A 326 4.48 -12.30 -20.33
N ALA A 327 4.16 -11.16 -20.94
CA ALA A 327 3.19 -10.22 -20.44
C ALA A 327 1.74 -10.73 -20.54
N GLY A 328 1.48 -11.99 -20.93
CA GLY A 328 0.14 -12.56 -21.06
C GLY A 328 -0.80 -11.75 -21.97
N LEU A 329 -0.22 -10.91 -22.83
CA LEU A 329 -0.92 -9.99 -23.70
C LEU A 329 -0.70 -10.49 -25.12
N VAL A 330 -1.72 -11.16 -25.66
CA VAL A 330 -1.73 -11.50 -27.08
C VAL A 330 -1.80 -10.17 -27.82
N ALA A 331 -0.74 -9.81 -28.55
CA ALA A 331 -0.76 -8.65 -29.44
C ALA A 331 -2.01 -8.78 -30.34
N PRO A 332 -2.77 -7.70 -30.59
CA PRO A 332 -3.99 -7.79 -31.38
C PRO A 332 -3.63 -8.33 -32.77
N SER A 333 -3.89 -9.62 -32.99
CA SER A 333 -3.75 -10.22 -34.30
C SER A 333 -4.93 -9.76 -35.12
N SER A 334 -4.70 -9.46 -36.39
CA SER A 334 -5.72 -9.09 -37.36
C SER A 334 -6.70 -10.24 -37.69
N ALA A 335 -6.62 -11.37 -36.99
CA ALA A 335 -7.58 -12.46 -37.04
C ALA A 335 -8.53 -12.33 -35.85
N ALA A 336 -9.73 -11.81 -36.11
CA ALA A 336 -10.79 -11.68 -35.13
C ALA A 336 -11.06 -13.02 -34.42
N LEU A 337 -10.65 -13.12 -33.16
CA LEU A 337 -11.38 -13.94 -32.20
C LEU A 337 -12.74 -13.27 -31.96
N PRO A 338 -13.82 -14.05 -31.82
CA PRO A 338 -15.14 -13.47 -31.59
C PRO A 338 -15.11 -12.60 -30.32
N PRO A 339 -15.64 -11.37 -30.37
CA PRO A 339 -15.65 -10.48 -29.22
C PRO A 339 -16.56 -11.10 -28.15
N GLY A 340 -15.99 -11.53 -27.02
CA GLY A 340 -16.81 -12.04 -25.92
C GLY A 340 -16.13 -12.82 -24.80
N SER A 341 -14.93 -13.40 -24.97
CA SER A 341 -14.33 -14.19 -23.87
C SER A 341 -13.63 -13.28 -22.85
N ASN A 342 -14.42 -12.56 -22.05
CA ASN A 342 -13.94 -11.98 -20.82
C ASN A 342 -13.55 -13.11 -19.87
N GLU A 343 -12.46 -12.94 -19.11
CA GLU A 343 -12.05 -13.84 -18.02
C GLU A 343 -13.14 -14.04 -16.94
N LYS A 344 -14.25 -13.29 -17.04
CA LYS A 344 -15.49 -13.39 -16.25
C LYS A 344 -16.41 -14.55 -16.62
N ASP A 345 -16.27 -15.17 -17.79
CA ASP A 345 -17.23 -16.18 -18.23
C ASP A 345 -16.77 -17.59 -17.83
N CYS A 346 -17.15 -17.93 -16.60
CA CYS A 346 -17.10 -19.29 -16.06
C CYS A 346 -17.93 -20.21 -16.98
N SER A 347 -17.28 -21.03 -17.80
CA SER A 347 -17.92 -21.94 -18.77
C SER A 347 -17.73 -23.40 -18.38
N GLY A 348 -18.66 -24.25 -18.84
CA GLY A 348 -18.69 -25.70 -18.60
C GLY A 348 -19.83 -26.15 -17.69
N GLU A 349 -20.32 -27.39 -17.89
CA GLU A 349 -21.45 -27.99 -17.14
C GLU A 349 -21.03 -29.09 -16.15
N ARG A 350 -19.72 -29.34 -15.99
CA ARG A 350 -19.25 -30.43 -15.13
C ARG A 350 -19.41 -30.14 -13.64
N ILE A 351 -19.78 -31.17 -12.90
CA ILE A 351 -19.91 -31.13 -11.44
C ILE A 351 -18.55 -31.40 -10.80
N LEU A 352 -18.25 -30.72 -9.68
CA LEU A 352 -17.02 -30.93 -8.92
C LEU A 352 -16.96 -32.39 -8.44
N GLY A 353 -15.83 -33.07 -8.67
CA GLY A 353 -15.65 -34.47 -8.22
C GLY A 353 -16.20 -35.55 -9.17
N GLN A 354 -16.71 -35.19 -10.36
CA GLN A 354 -17.20 -36.18 -11.33
C GLN A 354 -16.15 -37.25 -11.71
N ASN A 355 -14.87 -36.87 -11.76
CA ASN A 355 -13.77 -37.78 -12.11
C ASN A 355 -13.20 -38.55 -10.90
N SER A 356 -13.59 -38.20 -9.68
CA SER A 356 -13.07 -38.81 -8.44
C SER A 356 -14.08 -38.65 -7.29
N PRO A 357 -15.19 -39.41 -7.30
CA PRO A 357 -16.23 -39.30 -6.29
C PRO A 357 -15.65 -39.52 -4.88
N GLY A 358 -15.89 -38.60 -3.96
CA GLY A 358 -15.40 -38.69 -2.59
C GLY A 358 -13.90 -38.38 -2.39
N ALA A 359 -13.17 -38.03 -3.46
CA ALA A 359 -11.82 -37.52 -3.33
C ALA A 359 -11.84 -36.06 -2.88
N GLU A 360 -10.98 -35.74 -1.93
CA GLU A 360 -10.75 -34.38 -1.45
C GLU A 360 -10.04 -33.57 -2.56
N VAL A 361 -10.61 -32.42 -2.92
CA VAL A 361 -10.01 -31.50 -3.88
C VAL A 361 -9.73 -30.17 -3.18
N CYS A 362 -8.51 -29.68 -3.32
CA CYS A 362 -8.07 -28.46 -2.66
C CYS A 362 -7.86 -27.35 -3.68
N TYR A 363 -8.31 -26.16 -3.30
CA TYR A 363 -8.16 -24.94 -4.07
C TYR A 363 -7.44 -23.89 -3.22
N ALA A 364 -6.50 -23.18 -3.81
CA ALA A 364 -5.76 -22.13 -3.14
C ALA A 364 -5.73 -20.88 -4.02
N GLY A 365 -5.89 -19.72 -3.40
CA GLY A 365 -5.70 -18.44 -4.05
C GLY A 365 -5.15 -17.44 -3.05
N ALA A 366 -4.42 -16.46 -3.55
CA ALA A 366 -3.91 -15.37 -2.75
C ALA A 366 -4.18 -14.05 -3.46
N MET A 367 -4.61 -13.06 -2.70
CA MET A 367 -4.82 -11.70 -3.18
C MET A 367 -4.46 -10.73 -2.06
N MET A 368 -3.50 -9.83 -2.33
CA MET A 368 -2.89 -8.99 -1.30
C MET A 368 -2.32 -9.83 -0.13
N ARG A 369 -2.74 -9.53 1.11
CA ARG A 369 -2.41 -10.27 2.33
C ARG A 369 -3.44 -11.36 2.67
N LEU A 370 -4.46 -11.55 1.83
CA LEU A 370 -5.48 -12.57 2.01
C LEU A 370 -5.06 -13.83 1.25
N ARG A 371 -4.82 -14.92 1.96
CA ARG A 371 -4.73 -16.26 1.38
C ARG A 371 -6.01 -16.99 1.71
N ILE A 372 -6.65 -17.54 0.69
CA ILE A 372 -7.84 -18.36 0.83
C ILE A 372 -7.48 -19.75 0.36
N TRP A 373 -7.81 -20.72 1.20
CA TRP A 373 -7.65 -22.13 0.90
C TRP A 373 -8.97 -22.82 1.16
N ALA A 374 -9.44 -23.59 0.18
CA ALA A 374 -10.70 -24.30 0.24
C ALA A 374 -10.46 -25.79 -0.02
N GLU A 375 -10.78 -26.62 0.96
CA GLU A 375 -10.87 -28.07 0.84
C GLU A 375 -12.31 -28.40 0.52
N ILE A 376 -12.60 -29.12 -0.56
CA ILE A 376 -13.96 -29.47 -0.95
C ILE A 376 -14.01 -30.96 -1.23
N ASN A 377 -14.88 -31.67 -0.53
CA ASN A 377 -15.21 -33.07 -0.75
C ASN A 377 -16.69 -33.17 -1.13
N MET A 378 -16.96 -33.46 -2.40
CA MET A 378 -18.31 -33.57 -2.95
C MET A 378 -18.67 -35.01 -3.29
N ASN A 379 -19.91 -35.39 -2.98
CA ASN A 379 -20.54 -36.55 -3.59
C ASN A 379 -21.05 -36.13 -4.97
N SER A 380 -20.38 -36.61 -6.02
CA SER A 380 -20.72 -36.29 -7.41
C SER A 380 -22.14 -36.72 -7.82
N THR A 381 -22.78 -37.63 -7.07
CA THR A 381 -24.12 -38.14 -7.38
C THR A 381 -25.21 -37.22 -6.85
N THR A 382 -25.02 -36.66 -5.65
CA THR A 382 -26.03 -35.81 -4.98
C THR A 382 -25.76 -34.32 -5.16
N GLY A 383 -24.53 -33.95 -5.51
CA GLY A 383 -24.09 -32.56 -5.47
C GLY A 383 -23.99 -32.01 -4.05
N GLU A 384 -23.98 -32.87 -3.02
CA GLU A 384 -23.80 -32.49 -1.62
C GLU A 384 -22.42 -32.90 -1.13
N GLY A 385 -21.85 -32.11 -0.23
CA GLY A 385 -20.49 -32.33 0.25
C GLY A 385 -20.16 -31.60 1.54
N LYS A 386 -18.90 -31.73 1.93
CA LYS A 386 -18.30 -30.97 3.02
C LYS A 386 -17.17 -30.12 2.48
N ALA A 387 -17.03 -28.92 3.02
CA ALA A 387 -15.92 -28.05 2.72
C ALA A 387 -15.24 -27.55 4.00
N ALA A 388 -13.93 -27.38 3.93
CA ALA A 388 -13.18 -26.56 4.85
C ALA A 388 -12.72 -25.29 4.12
N LEU A 389 -12.84 -24.13 4.76
CA LEU A 389 -12.38 -22.86 4.23
C LEU A 389 -11.42 -22.23 5.24
N GLU A 390 -10.17 -22.06 4.84
CA GLU A 390 -9.14 -21.36 5.60
C GLU A 390 -8.89 -20.00 4.96
N VAL A 391 -9.15 -18.95 5.72
CA VAL A 391 -8.90 -17.57 5.32
C VAL A 391 -7.79 -17.03 6.23
N SER A 392 -6.62 -16.81 5.64
CA SER A 392 -5.49 -16.19 6.31
C SER A 392 -5.37 -14.74 5.85
N TYR A 393 -5.38 -13.80 6.78
CA TYR A 393 -5.08 -12.40 6.51
C TYR A 393 -3.99 -11.92 7.46
N THR A 394 -2.97 -11.25 6.90
CA THR A 394 -1.77 -10.80 7.62
C THR A 394 -1.09 -11.92 8.41
N VAL A 395 -1.45 -12.09 9.68
CA VAL A 395 -0.88 -13.07 10.64
C VAL A 395 -1.95 -13.93 11.32
N ARG A 396 -3.24 -13.74 11.00
CA ARG A 396 -4.33 -14.51 11.58
C ARG A 396 -4.90 -15.48 10.56
N PHE A 397 -5.11 -16.71 11.00
CA PHE A 397 -5.74 -17.78 10.24
C PHE A 397 -7.09 -18.08 10.88
N HIS A 398 -8.16 -18.05 10.06
CA HIS A 398 -9.48 -18.53 10.45
C HIS A 398 -9.79 -19.74 9.60
N ARG A 399 -9.93 -20.91 10.24
CA ARG A 399 -10.33 -22.14 9.57
C ARG A 399 -11.76 -22.48 9.95
N CYS A 400 -12.60 -22.64 8.93
CA CYS A 400 -13.96 -23.10 9.03
C CYS A 400 -13.99 -24.54 8.58
N GLU A 401 -14.19 -25.49 9.48
CA GLU A 401 -14.18 -26.91 9.16
C GLU A 401 -15.61 -27.45 9.01
N ALA A 402 -15.74 -28.52 8.21
CA ALA A 402 -16.96 -29.33 8.07
C ALA A 402 -18.23 -28.53 7.72
N MET A 403 -18.11 -27.50 6.88
CA MET A 403 -19.28 -26.77 6.39
C MET A 403 -19.99 -27.59 5.32
N SER A 404 -21.32 -27.70 5.43
CA SER A 404 -22.13 -28.27 4.36
C SER A 404 -22.00 -27.39 3.10
N VAL A 405 -21.71 -28.02 1.97
CA VAL A 405 -21.68 -27.38 0.66
C VAL A 405 -22.58 -28.16 -0.28
N THR A 406 -23.37 -27.44 -1.06
CA THR A 406 -24.23 -28.00 -2.11
C THR A 406 -23.87 -27.34 -3.43
N GLN A 407 -23.85 -28.11 -4.52
CA GLN A 407 -23.55 -27.61 -5.85
C GLN A 407 -24.82 -27.63 -6.70
N ALA A 408 -25.21 -26.45 -7.18
CA ALA A 408 -26.31 -26.25 -8.12
C ALA A 408 -25.76 -25.69 -9.43
N GLY A 409 -25.55 -26.57 -10.41
CA GLY A 409 -24.80 -26.22 -11.63
C GLY A 409 -23.36 -25.82 -11.30
N GLN A 410 -22.99 -24.58 -11.63
CA GLN A 410 -21.67 -24.03 -11.29
C GLN A 410 -21.63 -23.40 -9.89
N MET A 411 -22.77 -23.09 -9.26
CA MET A 411 -22.75 -22.42 -7.96
C MET A 411 -22.51 -23.39 -6.81
N LEU A 412 -21.53 -23.07 -5.97
CA LEU A 412 -21.27 -23.73 -4.69
C LEU A 412 -21.96 -22.92 -3.58
N MET A 413 -22.97 -23.52 -2.98
CA MET A 413 -23.75 -22.93 -1.90
C MET A 413 -23.24 -23.49 -0.57
N PHE A 414 -22.50 -22.67 0.17
CA PHE A 414 -22.11 -22.94 1.55
C PHE A 414 -23.25 -22.62 2.51
N ASP A 415 -23.36 -23.35 3.61
CA ASP A 415 -24.28 -22.99 4.70
C ASP A 415 -23.97 -21.55 5.20
N PRO A 416 -24.89 -20.58 4.96
CA PRO A 416 -24.65 -19.18 5.31
C PRO A 416 -24.57 -18.95 6.82
N VAL A 417 -25.18 -19.81 7.63
CA VAL A 417 -25.14 -19.71 9.10
C VAL A 417 -23.78 -20.15 9.62
N ALA A 418 -23.30 -21.33 9.19
CA ALA A 418 -21.98 -21.83 9.55
C ALA A 418 -20.86 -20.88 9.09
N LEU A 419 -20.96 -20.40 7.84
CA LEU A 419 -19.97 -19.51 7.25
C LEU A 419 -19.92 -18.15 7.94
N LYS A 420 -21.08 -17.57 8.30
CA LYS A 420 -21.15 -16.30 9.04
C LYS A 420 -20.65 -16.44 10.48
N ALA A 421 -20.92 -17.58 11.12
CA ALA A 421 -20.44 -17.86 12.48
C ALA A 421 -18.91 -17.95 12.52
N CYS A 422 -18.31 -18.61 11.51
CA CYS A 422 -16.88 -18.76 11.39
C CYS A 422 -16.17 -17.48 10.92
N LEU A 423 -16.59 -16.89 9.79
CA LEU A 423 -15.95 -15.73 9.18
C LEU A 423 -16.59 -14.41 9.61
N ARG A 424 -16.47 -14.04 10.89
CA ARG A 424 -17.13 -12.81 11.43
C ARG A 424 -16.82 -11.52 10.66
N ASN A 425 -15.65 -11.44 10.02
CA ASN A 425 -15.18 -10.25 9.30
C ASN A 425 -15.31 -10.35 7.77
N PHE A 426 -15.66 -11.51 7.23
CA PHE A 426 -15.77 -11.76 5.80
C PHE A 426 -17.15 -12.30 5.46
N ARG A 427 -17.79 -11.74 4.44
CA ARG A 427 -19.03 -12.30 3.91
C ARG A 427 -18.76 -12.88 2.55
N VAL A 428 -18.78 -14.20 2.42
CA VAL A 428 -18.83 -14.83 1.10
C VAL A 428 -20.17 -14.49 0.47
N LEU A 429 -20.14 -13.86 -0.70
CA LEU A 429 -21.33 -13.47 -1.46
C LEU A 429 -21.73 -14.57 -2.43
N SER A 430 -20.74 -15.17 -3.10
CA SER A 430 -20.94 -16.29 -4.03
C SER A 430 -19.68 -17.14 -4.11
N ALA A 431 -19.85 -18.37 -4.53
CA ALA A 431 -18.76 -19.24 -4.95
C ALA A 431 -19.21 -19.98 -6.21
N THR A 432 -18.39 -19.93 -7.26
CA THR A 432 -18.71 -20.52 -8.55
C THR A 432 -17.56 -21.41 -8.99
N TYR A 433 -17.83 -22.68 -9.24
CA TYR A 433 -16.88 -23.60 -9.84
C TYR A 433 -16.88 -23.42 -11.36
N CYS A 434 -15.71 -23.22 -11.96
CA CYS A 434 -15.49 -23.09 -13.40
C CYS A 434 -14.84 -24.38 -13.93
N PRO A 435 -15.63 -25.33 -14.48
CA PRO A 435 -15.12 -26.66 -14.72
C PRO A 435 -14.10 -26.74 -15.86
N ASP A 436 -14.23 -25.89 -16.88
CA ASP A 436 -13.29 -25.86 -18.00
C ASP A 436 -11.89 -25.38 -17.59
N GLN A 437 -11.81 -24.67 -16.46
CA GLN A 437 -10.58 -24.10 -15.91
C GLN A 437 -10.13 -24.79 -14.61
N ASP A 438 -10.94 -25.74 -14.11
CA ASP A 438 -10.77 -26.39 -12.81
C ASP A 438 -10.39 -25.41 -11.69
N ARG A 439 -11.15 -24.32 -11.58
CA ARG A 439 -10.96 -23.24 -10.58
C ARG A 439 -12.26 -22.91 -9.85
N VAL A 440 -12.15 -22.41 -8.63
CA VAL A 440 -13.29 -21.89 -7.85
C VAL A 440 -13.16 -20.38 -7.77
N MET A 441 -14.15 -19.66 -8.28
CA MET A 441 -14.28 -18.21 -8.14
C MET A 441 -15.06 -17.88 -6.87
N LEU A 442 -14.36 -17.40 -5.85
CA LEU A 442 -14.97 -17.01 -4.58
C LEU A 442 -15.17 -15.50 -4.55
N THR A 443 -16.40 -15.00 -4.44
CA THR A 443 -16.64 -13.56 -4.25
C THR A 443 -16.83 -13.27 -2.76
N VAL A 444 -15.93 -12.49 -2.16
CA VAL A 444 -16.06 -12.09 -0.75
C VAL A 444 -16.17 -10.58 -0.59
N LYS A 445 -17.00 -10.17 0.37
CA LYS A 445 -17.15 -8.80 0.85
C LYS A 445 -16.50 -8.67 2.21
N ILE A 446 -15.41 -7.92 2.26
CA ILE A 446 -14.77 -7.46 3.49
C ILE A 446 -15.53 -6.19 3.93
N ARG A 447 -15.74 -5.97 5.24
CA ARG A 447 -16.62 -4.88 5.76
C ARG A 447 -16.50 -3.53 5.03
N LYS A 448 -15.29 -3.15 4.57
CA LYS A 448 -14.96 -2.11 3.57
C LYS A 448 -13.61 -2.53 2.97
N PRO A 449 -13.33 -2.62 1.65
CA PRO A 449 -13.94 -1.97 0.47
C PRO A 449 -14.98 -2.84 -0.30
N ALA A 450 -15.21 -2.58 -1.59
CA ALA A 450 -16.14 -3.29 -2.48
C ALA A 450 -15.89 -4.82 -2.52
N PRO A 451 -16.90 -5.64 -2.88
CA PRO A 451 -16.71 -7.07 -3.07
C PRO A 451 -15.59 -7.35 -4.08
N ALA A 452 -14.76 -8.35 -3.78
CA ALA A 452 -13.72 -8.81 -4.67
C ALA A 452 -13.94 -10.30 -5.01
N ALA A 453 -13.64 -10.68 -6.24
CA ALA A 453 -13.66 -12.05 -6.71
C ALA A 453 -12.25 -12.64 -6.63
N PHE A 454 -12.13 -13.85 -6.11
CA PHE A 454 -10.87 -14.53 -5.82
C PHE A 454 -10.85 -15.82 -6.65
N PRO A 455 -10.02 -15.91 -7.70
CA PRO A 455 -9.76 -17.18 -8.35
C PRO A 455 -8.96 -18.06 -7.40
N LEU A 456 -9.49 -19.24 -7.10
CA LEU A 456 -8.79 -20.29 -6.36
C LEU A 456 -8.42 -21.38 -7.36
N GLU A 457 -7.12 -21.61 -7.53
CA GLU A 457 -6.58 -22.64 -8.42
C GLU A 457 -6.49 -23.97 -7.70
N ARG A 458 -6.69 -25.07 -8.43
CA ARG A 458 -6.55 -26.40 -7.86
C ARG A 458 -5.11 -26.66 -7.44
N VAL A 459 -4.93 -27.17 -6.23
CA VAL A 459 -3.63 -27.53 -5.65
C VAL A 459 -3.68 -28.93 -5.04
N THR A 460 -2.52 -29.53 -4.82
CA THR A 460 -2.42 -30.79 -4.08
C THR A 460 -2.80 -30.56 -2.62
N CYS A 461 -3.73 -31.36 -2.09
CA CYS A 461 -4.11 -31.30 -0.68
C CYS A 461 -2.91 -31.66 0.23
N PRO A 462 -2.54 -30.82 1.21
CA PRO A 462 -1.45 -31.11 2.11
C PRO A 462 -1.78 -32.33 2.99
N SER A 463 -0.90 -33.32 2.99
CA SER A 463 -1.08 -34.63 3.62
C SER A 463 -1.36 -34.58 5.14
N GLN A 464 -1.02 -33.49 5.81
CA GLN A 464 -1.23 -33.29 7.25
C GLN A 464 -2.58 -32.65 7.63
N ARG A 465 -3.47 -32.33 6.67
CA ARG A 465 -4.67 -31.50 6.94
C ARG A 465 -6.03 -32.13 6.59
N ARG A 466 -6.11 -33.43 6.38
CA ARG A 466 -7.36 -34.12 6.01
C ARG A 466 -8.50 -33.79 6.97
N LEU A 467 -9.67 -33.41 6.42
CA LEU A 467 -10.95 -33.50 7.11
C LEU A 467 -11.12 -34.94 7.67
N THR A 468 -10.86 -35.12 8.96
CA THR A 468 -11.17 -36.39 9.61
C THR A 468 -12.68 -36.52 9.63
N ALA A 469 -13.22 -37.48 8.86
CA ALA A 469 -14.61 -37.85 8.97
C ALA A 469 -14.90 -38.16 10.45
N PRO A 470 -16.02 -37.66 11.03
CA PRO A 470 -16.40 -38.09 12.36
C PRO A 470 -16.56 -39.61 12.30
N VAL A 471 -15.75 -40.31 13.11
CA VAL A 471 -16.00 -41.72 13.40
C VAL A 471 -17.34 -41.72 14.14
N LEU A 472 -18.40 -42.13 13.45
CA LEU A 472 -19.66 -42.49 14.08
C LEU A 472 -19.34 -43.67 15.01
N ILE A 473 -19.28 -43.41 16.32
CA ILE A 473 -19.35 -44.44 17.36
C ILE A 473 -20.81 -44.62 17.73
#